data_AF-A0A3A4WIX0-F1
#
_entry.id   AF-A0A3A4WIX0-F1
#
_cell.length_a   1.000
_cell.length_b   1.000
_cell.length_c   1.000
_cell.angle_alpha   90.00
_cell.angle_beta   90.00
_cell.angle_gamma   90.00
#
_symmetry.space_group_name_H-M   'P 1'
#
loop_
_entity.id
_entity.type
_entity.pdbx_description
1 polymer ?
#
loop_
_entity_poly.entity_id
_entity_poly.type
_entity_poly.pdbx_seq_one_letter_code
_entity_poly.pdbx_strand_id
1 'polypeptide(L)'
;MLKYPKEICIILTYRCNAKCNMCDVWHYPTKAGEEITPTQLEKLPSDLRFINITGGEPFIRQDITDIIDVIRPKTKRIVISNNGFFTGRIVKLCEKYPDLGIRISTEGLQKTNDSIRGIPHGFDRTLRTLLTLRRMGIKDIGFGMTVQDENCKDLLPLYELSDALGYEFATATLHNSHYFHKLDNRIDNKEMVCGEFEKLITELLKSKSVKKWFRAYFNYGLMNYIYGGQRFLPCEMGTESCFIDPSGDVLACNGMDEKMAMGNIRAQSFESIWNSEQANKVREIVRSCQKQCWMVGSAAPAIKKHPLKPLTWVISNKLRLVFGKNPDLCIPNRK
;
A
#
# COMPACT_ATOMS: atom_id res chain seq x y z
N MET A 1 17.80 -17.53 -16.18
CA MET A 1 16.38 -17.20 -15.95
C MET A 1 16.27 -16.32 -14.70
N LEU A 2 15.54 -15.21 -14.79
CA LEU A 2 15.21 -14.42 -13.61
C LEU A 2 14.24 -15.20 -12.72
N LYS A 3 14.34 -15.07 -11.40
CA LYS A 3 13.31 -15.60 -10.49
C LYS A 3 12.00 -14.84 -10.74
N TYR A 4 10.87 -15.55 -10.70
CA TYR A 4 9.54 -14.94 -10.72
C TYR A 4 9.38 -13.92 -9.58
N PRO A 5 8.55 -12.87 -9.76
CA PRO A 5 8.29 -11.94 -8.68
C PRO A 5 7.68 -12.70 -7.50
N LYS A 6 7.96 -12.23 -6.29
CA LYS A 6 7.43 -12.83 -5.07
C LYS A 6 6.12 -12.18 -4.63
N GLU A 7 5.83 -10.98 -5.12
CA GLU A 7 4.64 -10.21 -4.74
C GLU A 7 4.01 -9.57 -5.97
N ILE A 8 2.68 -9.63 -6.09
CA ILE A 8 1.94 -9.02 -7.20
C ILE A 8 0.85 -8.14 -6.61
N CYS A 9 0.72 -6.92 -7.13
CA CYS A 9 -0.44 -6.07 -6.87
C CYS A 9 -1.36 -6.06 -8.09
N ILE A 10 -2.61 -6.47 -7.92
CA ILE A 10 -3.60 -6.55 -8.99
C ILE A 10 -4.59 -5.42 -8.81
N ILE A 11 -4.63 -4.53 -9.78
CA ILE A 11 -5.58 -3.42 -9.88
C ILE A 11 -6.75 -3.92 -10.72
N LEU A 12 -7.89 -4.21 -10.08
CA LEU A 12 -9.01 -4.88 -10.77
C LEU A 12 -9.81 -3.94 -11.68
N THR A 13 -9.85 -2.66 -11.33
CA THR A 13 -10.65 -1.63 -11.99
C THR A 13 -10.07 -0.25 -11.69
N TYR A 14 -10.34 0.74 -12.53
CA TYR A 14 -10.17 2.17 -12.21
C TYR A 14 -11.49 2.86 -11.84
N ARG A 15 -12.61 2.13 -11.87
CA ARG A 15 -13.90 2.63 -11.36
C ARG A 15 -13.83 2.79 -9.85
N CYS A 16 -14.25 3.94 -9.34
CA CYS A 16 -14.27 4.22 -7.90
C CYS A 16 -15.48 5.08 -7.53
N ASN A 17 -16.08 4.81 -6.38
CA ASN A 17 -17.15 5.62 -5.80
C ASN A 17 -16.64 6.74 -4.89
N ALA A 18 -15.37 6.69 -4.47
CA ALA A 18 -14.72 7.76 -3.73
C ALA A 18 -14.24 8.87 -4.67
N LYS A 19 -14.21 10.11 -4.19
CA LYS A 19 -13.72 11.29 -4.93
C LYS A 19 -12.60 11.94 -4.14
N CYS A 20 -11.53 11.19 -3.92
CA CYS A 20 -10.51 11.60 -2.98
C CYS A 20 -9.71 12.80 -3.50
N ASN A 21 -9.28 13.71 -2.62
CA ASN A 21 -8.48 14.88 -3.05
C ASN A 21 -7.10 14.52 -3.63
N MET A 22 -6.53 13.39 -3.20
CA MET A 22 -5.19 12.93 -3.58
C MET A 22 -5.17 11.93 -4.76
N CYS A 23 -6.32 11.64 -5.37
CA CYS A 23 -6.42 10.65 -6.46
C CYS A 23 -7.53 11.01 -7.44
N ASP A 24 -7.17 11.19 -8.71
CA ASP A 24 -8.09 11.60 -9.78
C ASP A 24 -8.57 10.41 -10.64
N VAL A 25 -8.26 9.17 -10.23
CA VAL A 25 -8.63 7.94 -10.98
C VAL A 25 -10.13 7.83 -11.28
N TRP A 26 -10.98 8.40 -10.42
CA TRP A 26 -12.45 8.38 -10.58
C TRP A 26 -12.93 9.21 -11.78
N HIS A 27 -12.11 10.14 -12.28
CA HIS A 27 -12.35 10.85 -13.55
C HIS A 27 -12.02 9.99 -14.78
N TYR A 28 -11.27 8.90 -14.62
CA TYR A 28 -10.79 8.04 -15.70
C TYR A 28 -11.20 6.57 -15.48
N PRO A 29 -12.50 6.28 -15.31
CA PRO A 29 -12.96 4.92 -15.04
C PRO A 29 -12.71 4.00 -16.25
N THR A 30 -12.27 2.77 -15.97
CA THR A 30 -12.26 1.69 -16.95
C THR A 30 -13.67 1.28 -17.34
N LYS A 31 -13.82 0.71 -18.54
CA LYS A 31 -15.06 0.07 -18.96
C LYS A 31 -15.10 -1.37 -18.45
N ALA A 32 -16.21 -1.78 -17.84
CA ALA A 32 -16.32 -3.09 -17.20
C ALA A 32 -15.96 -4.28 -18.12
N GLY A 33 -16.36 -4.22 -19.40
CA GLY A 33 -16.06 -5.26 -20.39
C GLY A 33 -14.61 -5.30 -20.87
N GLU A 34 -13.82 -4.28 -20.55
CA GLU A 34 -12.41 -4.16 -20.92
C GLU A 34 -11.48 -4.43 -19.72
N GLU A 35 -12.03 -4.82 -18.57
CA GLU A 35 -11.27 -5.15 -17.35
C GLU A 35 -10.83 -6.62 -17.32
N ILE A 36 -9.75 -6.89 -16.60
CA ILE A 36 -9.16 -8.22 -16.51
C ILE A 36 -10.15 -9.24 -15.92
N THR A 37 -10.25 -10.42 -16.54
CA THR A 37 -11.18 -11.47 -16.11
C THR A 37 -10.50 -12.47 -15.14
N PRO A 38 -11.27 -13.23 -14.34
CA PRO A 38 -10.72 -14.32 -13.52
C PRO A 38 -9.85 -15.29 -14.33
N THR A 39 -10.33 -15.75 -15.49
CA THR A 39 -9.58 -16.67 -16.37
C THR A 39 -8.25 -16.11 -16.82
N GLN A 40 -8.14 -14.80 -17.09
CA GLN A 40 -6.87 -14.18 -17.46
C GLN A 40 -5.84 -14.22 -16.31
N LEU A 41 -6.29 -14.23 -15.05
CA LEU A 41 -5.43 -14.35 -13.86
C LEU A 41 -4.94 -15.79 -13.62
N GLU A 42 -5.45 -16.79 -14.32
CA GLU A 42 -4.90 -18.15 -14.27
C GLU A 42 -3.45 -18.20 -14.77
N LYS A 43 -3.05 -17.24 -15.62
CA LYS A 43 -1.68 -17.10 -16.15
C LYS A 43 -0.67 -16.61 -15.13
N LEU A 44 -1.09 -16.17 -13.95
CA LEU A 44 -0.17 -15.75 -12.89
C LEU A 44 0.70 -16.92 -12.40
N PRO A 45 1.96 -16.65 -12.03
CA PRO A 45 2.83 -17.68 -11.48
C PRO A 45 2.31 -18.17 -10.12
N SER A 46 2.69 -19.40 -9.78
CA SER A 46 2.43 -19.99 -8.46
C SER A 46 3.54 -19.60 -7.45
N ASP A 47 3.38 -20.03 -6.20
CA ASP A 47 4.34 -19.80 -5.10
C ASP A 47 4.64 -18.32 -4.79
N LEU A 48 3.66 -17.46 -5.06
CA LEU A 48 3.71 -16.06 -4.66
C LEU A 48 3.67 -15.96 -3.14
N ARG A 49 4.48 -15.09 -2.56
CA ARG A 49 4.41 -14.81 -1.12
C ARG A 49 3.18 -13.99 -0.77
N PHE A 50 2.77 -13.11 -1.67
CA PHE A 50 1.76 -12.10 -1.38
C PHE A 50 1.07 -11.60 -2.64
N ILE A 51 -0.26 -11.48 -2.59
CA ILE A 51 -1.03 -10.69 -3.56
C ILE A 51 -1.78 -9.58 -2.83
N ASN A 52 -1.69 -8.36 -3.35
CA ASN A 52 -2.58 -7.28 -2.96
C ASN A 52 -3.61 -7.05 -4.06
N ILE A 53 -4.90 -7.11 -3.73
CA ILE A 53 -5.99 -6.66 -4.60
C ILE A 53 -6.30 -5.20 -4.26
N THR A 54 -6.44 -4.39 -5.29
CA THR A 54 -6.76 -2.97 -5.21
C THR A 54 -7.45 -2.51 -6.50
N GLY A 55 -7.44 -1.20 -6.74
CA GLY A 55 -7.84 -0.52 -7.96
C GLY A 55 -9.19 0.15 -7.78
N GLY A 56 -9.27 1.42 -8.17
CA GLY A 56 -10.41 2.29 -7.89
C GLY A 56 -11.03 1.92 -6.55
N GLU A 57 -12.22 1.31 -6.61
CA GLU A 57 -12.74 0.47 -5.53
C GLU A 57 -12.95 -0.99 -6.00
N PRO A 58 -12.18 -1.98 -5.47
CA PRO A 58 -12.28 -3.37 -5.94
C PRO A 58 -13.66 -3.98 -5.71
N PHE A 59 -14.39 -3.59 -4.65
CA PHE A 59 -15.74 -4.07 -4.39
C PHE A 59 -16.81 -3.41 -5.28
N ILE A 60 -16.44 -2.72 -6.37
CA ILE A 60 -17.35 -2.44 -7.49
C ILE A 60 -17.50 -3.68 -8.39
N ARG A 61 -16.44 -4.49 -8.54
CA ARG A 61 -16.43 -5.72 -9.35
C ARG A 61 -17.38 -6.77 -8.76
N GLN A 62 -18.32 -7.29 -9.55
CA GLN A 62 -19.29 -8.29 -9.07
C GLN A 62 -18.67 -9.69 -8.92
N ASP A 63 -17.63 -9.97 -9.71
CA ASP A 63 -16.90 -11.24 -9.82
C ASP A 63 -15.65 -11.31 -8.91
N ILE A 64 -15.55 -10.45 -7.89
CA ILE A 64 -14.39 -10.47 -6.97
C ILE A 64 -14.21 -11.83 -6.28
N THR A 65 -15.29 -12.57 -6.05
CA THR A 65 -15.23 -13.92 -5.48
C THR A 65 -14.52 -14.89 -6.44
N ASP A 66 -14.86 -14.84 -7.72
CA ASP A 66 -14.27 -15.69 -8.76
C ASP A 66 -12.79 -15.35 -8.96
N ILE A 67 -12.44 -14.06 -8.88
CA ILE A 67 -11.05 -13.60 -8.88
C ILE A 67 -10.27 -14.23 -7.73
N ILE A 68 -10.81 -14.17 -6.50
CA ILE A 68 -10.17 -14.75 -5.31
C ILE A 68 -9.99 -16.27 -5.48
N ASP A 69 -10.99 -16.98 -5.99
CA ASP A 69 -10.91 -18.43 -6.24
C ASP A 69 -9.74 -18.78 -7.17
N VAL A 70 -9.49 -17.98 -8.22
CA VAL A 70 -8.38 -18.21 -9.16
C VAL A 70 -7.01 -17.91 -8.53
N ILE A 71 -6.88 -16.84 -7.75
CA ILE A 71 -5.56 -16.39 -7.28
C ILE A 71 -5.12 -17.01 -5.95
N ARG A 72 -6.07 -17.46 -5.11
CA ARG A 72 -5.78 -18.00 -3.78
C ARG A 72 -4.84 -19.21 -3.79
N PRO A 73 -4.98 -20.19 -4.71
CA PRO A 73 -4.03 -21.31 -4.80
C PRO A 73 -2.60 -20.88 -5.18
N LYS A 74 -2.42 -19.68 -5.75
CA LYS A 74 -1.14 -19.20 -6.27
C LYS A 74 -0.31 -18.44 -5.24
N THR A 75 -0.89 -18.06 -4.10
CA THR A 75 -0.24 -17.20 -3.12
C THR A 75 -0.45 -17.63 -1.67
N LYS A 76 0.51 -17.30 -0.81
CA LYS A 76 0.43 -17.58 0.63
C LYS A 76 -0.45 -16.59 1.41
N ARG A 77 -0.72 -15.40 0.86
CA ARG A 77 -1.47 -14.35 1.54
C ARG A 77 -2.10 -13.39 0.53
N ILE A 78 -3.38 -13.10 0.73
CA ILE A 78 -4.10 -12.07 -0.03
C ILE A 78 -4.52 -10.95 0.92
N VAL A 79 -4.35 -9.71 0.47
CA VAL A 79 -4.88 -8.53 1.15
C VAL A 79 -5.68 -7.70 0.16
N ILE A 80 -6.86 -7.23 0.57
CA ILE A 80 -7.72 -6.35 -0.23
C ILE A 80 -7.68 -4.95 0.37
N SER A 81 -7.12 -4.02 -0.40
CA SER A 81 -7.16 -2.58 -0.12
C SER A 81 -8.42 -1.97 -0.69
N ASN A 82 -9.28 -1.39 0.14
CA ASN A 82 -10.59 -0.85 -0.26
C ASN A 82 -10.95 0.41 0.55
N ASN A 83 -11.98 1.13 0.15
CA ASN A 83 -12.44 2.37 0.80
C ASN A 83 -13.54 2.17 1.87
N GLY A 84 -13.97 0.92 2.12
CA GLY A 84 -14.93 0.59 3.18
C GLY A 84 -16.41 0.84 2.81
N PHE A 85 -16.71 1.29 1.59
CA PHE A 85 -18.08 1.62 1.18
C PHE A 85 -19.03 0.40 1.13
N PHE A 86 -18.52 -0.76 0.70
CA PHE A 86 -19.35 -1.93 0.45
C PHE A 86 -19.33 -2.93 1.62
N THR A 87 -19.66 -2.48 2.84
CA THR A 87 -19.62 -3.30 4.08
C THR A 87 -20.20 -4.70 3.90
N GLY A 88 -21.44 -4.82 3.38
CA GLY A 88 -22.08 -6.12 3.21
C GLY A 88 -21.34 -7.05 2.25
N ARG A 89 -20.71 -6.51 1.19
CA ARG A 89 -19.92 -7.30 0.24
C ARG A 89 -18.58 -7.72 0.83
N ILE A 90 -17.93 -6.84 1.58
CA ILE A 90 -16.69 -7.13 2.31
C ILE A 90 -16.94 -8.27 3.31
N VAL A 91 -17.97 -8.14 4.13
CA VAL A 91 -18.37 -9.15 5.13
C VAL A 91 -18.66 -10.49 4.46
N LYS A 92 -19.52 -10.52 3.43
CA LYS A 92 -19.87 -11.74 2.71
C LYS A 92 -18.66 -12.44 2.08
N LEU A 93 -17.71 -11.69 1.52
CA LEU A 93 -16.48 -12.27 0.97
C LEU A 93 -15.64 -12.92 2.07
N CYS A 94 -15.53 -12.25 3.22
CA CYS A 94 -14.80 -12.70 4.38
C CYS A 94 -15.45 -13.88 5.13
N GLU A 95 -16.76 -14.07 5.03
CA GLU A 95 -17.45 -15.29 5.48
C GLU A 95 -16.98 -16.51 4.68
N LYS A 96 -16.79 -16.36 3.36
CA LYS A 96 -16.28 -17.42 2.49
C LYS A 96 -14.78 -17.64 2.68
N TYR A 97 -14.01 -16.58 2.92
CA TYR A 97 -12.54 -16.64 3.03
C TYR A 97 -12.04 -15.90 4.28
N PRO A 98 -12.05 -16.56 5.45
CA PRO A 98 -11.67 -15.94 6.73
C PRO A 98 -10.16 -15.64 6.86
N ASP A 99 -9.34 -16.12 5.92
CA ASP A 99 -7.90 -15.90 5.85
C ASP A 99 -7.51 -14.65 5.03
N LEU A 100 -8.47 -13.96 4.42
CA LEU A 100 -8.22 -12.71 3.71
C LEU A 100 -7.84 -11.59 4.67
N GLY A 101 -6.83 -10.82 4.27
CA GLY A 101 -6.55 -9.55 4.92
C GLY A 101 -7.37 -8.41 4.34
N ILE A 102 -7.91 -7.53 5.18
CA ILE A 102 -8.68 -6.35 4.74
C ILE A 102 -8.01 -5.07 5.24
N ARG A 103 -7.69 -4.15 4.32
CA ARG A 103 -7.15 -2.82 4.65
C ARG A 103 -8.14 -1.79 4.16
N ILE A 104 -8.80 -1.12 5.11
CA ILE A 104 -9.74 -0.07 4.77
C ILE A 104 -9.02 1.27 4.85
N SER A 105 -9.03 1.93 3.72
CA SER A 105 -8.32 3.16 3.47
C SER A 105 -9.05 4.32 4.19
N THR A 106 -8.42 4.89 5.21
CA THR A 106 -9.01 5.77 6.24
C THR A 106 -8.08 6.93 6.53
N GLU A 107 -8.51 8.16 6.24
CA GLU A 107 -7.63 9.33 6.14
C GLU A 107 -7.63 10.21 7.39
N GLY A 108 -7.95 9.65 8.54
CA GLY A 108 -8.06 10.36 9.81
C GLY A 108 -9.32 9.97 10.56
N LEU A 109 -9.74 10.81 11.51
CA LEU A 109 -11.02 10.65 12.20
C LEU A 109 -12.18 11.11 11.30
N GLN A 110 -13.42 10.97 11.78
CA GLN A 110 -14.64 11.14 10.98
C GLN A 110 -14.63 12.33 10.02
N LYS A 111 -14.39 13.54 10.53
CA LYS A 111 -14.46 14.78 9.73
C LYS A 111 -13.43 14.76 8.59
N THR A 112 -12.17 14.50 8.95
CA THR A 112 -11.03 14.52 8.03
C THR A 112 -11.15 13.43 6.98
N ASN A 113 -11.48 12.21 7.42
CA ASN A 113 -11.66 11.08 6.52
C ASN A 113 -12.74 11.34 5.46
N ASP A 114 -13.92 11.76 5.90
CA ASP A 114 -15.07 11.92 5.01
C ASP A 114 -14.83 13.06 4.01
N SER A 115 -14.18 14.14 4.46
CA SER A 115 -13.77 15.26 3.62
C SER A 115 -12.76 14.83 2.55
N ILE A 116 -11.65 14.20 2.96
CA ILE A 116 -10.58 13.80 2.04
C ILE A 116 -11.07 12.77 1.03
N ARG A 117 -11.91 11.82 1.46
CA ARG A 117 -12.41 10.71 0.63
C ARG A 117 -13.58 11.10 -0.26
N GLY A 118 -14.30 12.17 0.08
CA GLY A 118 -15.57 12.53 -0.55
C GLY A 118 -16.67 11.49 -0.32
N ILE A 119 -16.63 10.76 0.82
CA ILE A 119 -17.63 9.76 1.18
C ILE A 119 -18.29 10.17 2.50
N PRO A 120 -19.56 10.58 2.49
CA PRO A 120 -20.31 10.84 3.71
C PRO A 120 -20.42 9.58 4.58
N HIS A 121 -20.19 9.75 5.88
CA HIS A 121 -20.17 8.68 6.87
C HIS A 121 -19.16 7.57 6.55
N GLY A 122 -18.07 7.91 5.85
CA GLY A 122 -17.03 6.97 5.43
C GLY A 122 -16.34 6.32 6.62
N PHE A 123 -15.94 7.11 7.62
CA PHE A 123 -15.24 6.60 8.80
C PHE A 123 -16.11 5.67 9.65
N ASP A 124 -17.36 6.06 9.95
CA ASP A 124 -18.34 5.21 10.65
C ASP A 124 -18.52 3.86 9.93
N ARG A 125 -18.66 3.90 8.61
CA ARG A 125 -18.83 2.67 7.81
C ARG A 125 -17.59 1.80 7.85
N THR A 126 -16.39 2.38 7.77
CA THR A 126 -15.13 1.67 7.97
C THR A 126 -15.11 0.98 9.34
N LEU A 127 -15.38 1.72 10.41
CA LEU A 127 -15.32 1.20 11.77
C LEU A 127 -16.33 0.06 11.96
N ARG A 128 -17.57 0.23 11.48
CA ARG A 128 -18.60 -0.81 11.48
C ARG A 128 -18.15 -2.07 10.76
N THR A 129 -17.51 -1.91 9.60
CA THR A 129 -16.98 -3.03 8.81
C THR A 129 -15.90 -3.77 9.59
N LEU A 130 -14.88 -3.06 10.10
CA LEU A 130 -13.78 -3.67 10.85
C LEU A 130 -14.23 -4.31 12.16
N LEU A 131 -15.18 -3.70 12.89
CA LEU A 131 -15.76 -4.30 14.09
C LEU A 131 -16.54 -5.58 13.78
N THR A 132 -17.26 -5.61 12.66
CA THR A 132 -17.97 -6.80 12.19
C THR A 132 -17.00 -7.92 11.84
N LEU A 133 -15.99 -7.64 11.01
CA LEU A 133 -14.97 -8.62 10.64
C LEU A 133 -14.21 -9.18 11.84
N ARG A 134 -13.93 -8.33 12.83
CA ARG A 134 -13.32 -8.73 14.09
C ARG A 134 -14.19 -9.68 14.89
N ARG A 135 -15.50 -9.42 14.99
CA ARG A 135 -16.47 -10.32 15.65
C ARG A 135 -16.56 -11.68 14.97
N MET A 136 -16.34 -11.72 13.65
CA MET A 136 -16.22 -12.96 12.88
C MET A 136 -14.89 -13.70 13.11
N GLY A 137 -13.96 -13.14 13.90
CA GLY A 137 -12.67 -13.75 14.22
C GLY A 137 -11.55 -13.44 13.23
N ILE A 138 -11.77 -12.52 12.28
CA ILE A 138 -10.78 -12.18 11.25
C ILE A 138 -9.72 -11.25 11.85
N LYS A 139 -8.46 -11.68 11.76
CA LYS A 139 -7.34 -11.03 12.46
C LYS A 139 -6.56 -10.05 11.58
N ASP A 140 -6.39 -10.32 10.29
CA ASP A 140 -5.58 -9.49 9.39
C ASP A 140 -6.39 -8.31 8.84
N ILE A 141 -6.93 -7.48 9.72
CA ILE A 141 -7.77 -6.32 9.36
C ILE A 141 -7.19 -5.02 9.90
N GLY A 142 -7.47 -3.90 9.24
CA GLY A 142 -7.16 -2.60 9.81
C GLY A 142 -7.21 -1.43 8.84
N PHE A 143 -6.55 -0.34 9.22
CA PHE A 143 -6.61 0.94 8.54
C PHE A 143 -5.41 1.17 7.62
N GLY A 144 -5.62 1.90 6.53
CA GLY A 144 -4.56 2.45 5.69
C GLY A 144 -4.71 3.95 5.53
N MET A 145 -3.72 4.74 5.95
CA MET A 145 -3.77 6.20 5.93
C MET A 145 -2.69 6.79 5.01
N THR A 146 -3.08 7.71 4.13
CA THR A 146 -2.18 8.54 3.33
C THR A 146 -1.99 9.87 4.04
N VAL A 147 -0.85 10.04 4.70
CA VAL A 147 -0.59 11.23 5.52
C VAL A 147 -0.26 12.44 4.64
N GLN A 148 -0.99 13.53 4.87
CA GLN A 148 -0.88 14.83 4.22
C GLN A 148 -1.16 15.97 5.22
N ASP A 149 -0.99 17.23 4.80
CA ASP A 149 -1.19 18.42 5.64
C ASP A 149 -2.56 18.45 6.33
N GLU A 150 -3.61 18.08 5.60
CA GLU A 150 -5.00 18.11 6.08
C GLU A 150 -5.29 17.09 7.20
N ASN A 151 -4.52 16.00 7.29
CA ASN A 151 -4.82 14.89 8.20
C ASN A 151 -3.71 14.47 9.14
N CYS A 152 -2.51 15.06 9.07
CA CYS A 152 -1.38 14.57 9.85
C CYS A 152 -1.65 14.59 11.36
N LYS A 153 -2.45 15.53 11.86
CA LYS A 153 -2.84 15.61 13.28
C LYS A 153 -3.72 14.43 13.74
N ASP A 154 -4.39 13.75 12.80
CA ASP A 154 -5.16 12.54 13.08
C ASP A 154 -4.30 11.26 13.02
N LEU A 155 -3.02 11.36 12.63
CA LEU A 155 -2.14 10.20 12.48
C LEU A 155 -1.99 9.40 13.78
N LEU A 156 -1.59 10.08 14.86
CA LEU A 156 -1.40 9.43 16.15
C LEU A 156 -2.75 8.99 16.76
N PRO A 157 -3.81 9.82 16.81
CA PRO A 157 -5.14 9.39 17.28
C PRO A 157 -5.70 8.16 16.54
N LEU A 158 -5.58 8.11 15.21
CA LEU A 158 -6.06 6.97 14.44
C LEU A 158 -5.21 5.72 14.68
N TYR A 159 -3.89 5.87 14.84
CA TYR A 159 -3.01 4.78 15.25
C TYR A 159 -3.38 4.24 16.65
N GLU A 160 -3.62 5.11 17.63
CA GLU A 160 -4.02 4.71 18.98
C GLU A 160 -5.33 3.93 18.98
N LEU A 161 -6.32 4.40 18.20
CA LEU A 161 -7.56 3.65 17.98
C LEU A 161 -7.28 2.28 17.34
N SER A 162 -6.45 2.25 16.29
CA SER A 162 -6.03 1.00 15.63
C SER A 162 -5.38 0.05 16.64
N ASP A 163 -4.51 0.55 17.51
CA ASP A 163 -3.73 -0.25 18.43
C ASP A 163 -4.56 -0.77 19.61
N ALA A 164 -5.44 0.07 20.17
CA ALA A 164 -6.42 -0.35 21.17
C ALA A 164 -7.34 -1.44 20.62
N LEU A 165 -7.64 -1.37 19.32
CA LEU A 165 -8.38 -2.38 18.60
C LEU A 165 -7.47 -3.54 18.11
N GLY A 166 -6.15 -3.54 18.31
CA GLY A 166 -5.30 -4.62 17.80
C GLY A 166 -5.40 -4.83 16.28
N TYR A 167 -5.70 -3.75 15.55
CA TYR A 167 -5.78 -3.72 14.10
C TYR A 167 -4.43 -3.38 13.47
N GLU A 168 -4.27 -3.81 12.22
CA GLU A 168 -3.15 -3.40 11.39
C GLU A 168 -3.24 -1.91 11.06
N PHE A 169 -2.10 -1.21 11.08
CA PHE A 169 -2.02 0.19 10.70
C PHE A 169 -0.98 0.34 9.59
N ALA A 170 -1.43 0.69 8.39
CA ALA A 170 -0.58 0.96 7.25
C ALA A 170 -0.50 2.47 7.00
N THR A 171 0.72 2.97 6.86
CA THR A 171 0.98 4.38 6.56
C THR A 171 1.54 4.55 5.15
N ALA A 172 1.14 5.63 4.51
CA ALA A 172 1.70 6.15 3.28
C ALA A 172 1.78 7.68 3.39
N THR A 173 2.30 8.31 2.36
CA THR A 173 2.19 9.76 2.16
C THR A 173 1.80 10.02 0.71
N LEU A 174 1.52 11.28 0.38
CA LEU A 174 1.17 11.71 -0.96
C LEU A 174 2.14 11.19 -2.01
N HIS A 175 1.59 10.74 -3.14
CA HIS A 175 2.35 10.14 -4.22
C HIS A 175 1.76 10.56 -5.56
N ASN A 176 2.64 10.90 -6.50
CA ASN A 176 2.30 11.35 -7.84
C ASN A 176 2.70 10.28 -8.86
N SER A 177 1.74 9.81 -9.65
CA SER A 177 1.98 8.83 -10.71
C SER A 177 0.80 8.72 -11.68
N HIS A 178 1.06 8.06 -12.83
CA HIS A 178 0.01 7.71 -13.80
C HIS A 178 -1.15 6.94 -13.15
N TYR A 179 -0.85 6.08 -12.17
CA TYR A 179 -1.84 5.23 -11.51
C TYR A 179 -2.92 6.03 -10.77
N PHE A 180 -2.56 7.16 -10.19
CA PHE A 180 -3.50 8.04 -9.49
C PHE A 180 -4.12 9.10 -10.39
N HIS A 181 -3.69 9.18 -11.66
CA HIS A 181 -3.99 10.29 -12.58
C HIS A 181 -3.69 11.67 -11.97
N LYS A 182 -2.70 11.72 -11.08
CA LYS A 182 -2.38 12.91 -10.29
C LYS A 182 -0.89 13.09 -10.17
N LEU A 183 -0.41 14.30 -10.48
CA LEU A 183 1.02 14.64 -10.58
C LEU A 183 1.42 15.86 -9.75
N ASP A 184 0.47 16.48 -9.06
CA ASP A 184 0.63 17.77 -8.37
C ASP A 184 0.41 17.69 -6.86
N ASN A 185 0.25 16.48 -6.29
CA ASN A 185 0.22 16.32 -4.84
C ASN A 185 1.54 16.81 -4.24
N ARG A 186 1.46 17.55 -3.14
CA ARG A 186 2.63 18.02 -2.40
C ARG A 186 2.30 18.18 -0.93
N ILE A 187 3.32 18.11 -0.09
CA ILE A 187 3.23 18.48 1.33
C ILE A 187 3.85 19.87 1.49
N ASP A 188 3.01 20.83 1.84
CA ASP A 188 3.40 22.24 1.96
C ASP A 188 4.06 22.48 3.33
N ASN A 189 3.45 22.02 4.43
CA ASN A 189 3.97 22.12 5.78
C ASN A 189 4.67 20.81 6.23
N LYS A 190 5.87 20.59 5.69
CA LYS A 190 6.69 19.40 5.97
C LYS A 190 7.03 19.24 7.45
N GLU A 191 7.25 20.34 8.17
CA GLU A 191 7.61 20.32 9.59
C GLU A 191 6.45 19.79 10.43
N MET A 192 5.23 20.28 10.20
CA MET A 192 4.03 19.79 10.89
C MET A 192 3.81 18.31 10.61
N VAL A 193 3.85 17.90 9.34
CA VAL A 193 3.60 16.49 8.98
C VAL A 193 4.68 15.58 9.57
N CYS A 194 5.96 15.93 9.42
CA CYS A 194 7.05 15.13 9.98
C CYS A 194 7.05 15.12 11.50
N GLY A 195 6.64 16.20 12.17
CA GLY A 195 6.45 16.23 13.61
C GLY A 195 5.41 15.21 14.11
N GLU A 196 4.32 14.99 13.37
CA GLU A 196 3.35 13.93 13.69
C GLU A 196 3.90 12.53 13.43
N PHE A 197 4.71 12.34 12.39
CA PHE A 197 5.44 11.09 12.18
C PHE A 197 6.44 10.80 13.30
N GLU A 198 7.15 11.80 13.84
CA GLU A 198 8.07 11.61 14.97
C GLU A 198 7.36 11.08 16.21
N LYS A 199 6.18 11.62 16.52
CA LYS A 199 5.33 11.14 17.62
C LYS A 199 4.95 9.68 17.40
N LEU A 200 4.46 9.33 16.20
CA LEU A 200 4.12 7.95 15.84
C LEU A 200 5.34 7.01 15.95
N ILE A 201 6.49 7.41 15.41
CA ILE A 201 7.73 6.61 15.46
C ILE A 201 8.15 6.36 16.90
N THR A 202 8.11 7.39 17.73
CA THR A 202 8.44 7.29 19.16
C THR A 202 7.51 6.30 19.86
N GLU A 203 6.21 6.37 19.59
CA GLU A 203 5.22 5.47 20.18
C GLU A 203 5.41 4.01 19.72
N LEU A 204 5.66 3.80 18.43
CA LEU A 204 5.97 2.48 17.87
C LEU A 204 7.23 1.87 18.52
N LEU A 205 8.26 2.68 18.78
CA LEU A 205 9.50 2.24 19.44
C LEU A 205 9.31 1.95 20.93
N LYS A 206 8.38 2.60 21.63
CA LYS A 206 8.05 2.28 23.03
C LYS A 206 7.39 0.92 23.20
N SER A 207 6.68 0.45 22.17
CA SER A 207 6.01 -0.85 22.21
C SER A 207 6.97 -2.03 22.46
N LYS A 208 6.42 -3.17 22.88
CA LYS A 208 7.16 -4.45 23.02
C LYS A 208 7.19 -5.28 21.73
N SER A 209 6.59 -4.80 20.64
CA SER A 209 6.44 -5.55 19.40
C SER A 209 7.58 -5.26 18.42
N VAL A 210 8.38 -6.28 18.10
CA VAL A 210 9.44 -6.19 17.07
C VAL A 210 8.87 -5.68 15.75
N LYS A 211 7.69 -6.15 15.34
CA LYS A 211 6.99 -5.68 14.14
C LYS A 211 6.76 -4.16 14.16
N LYS A 212 6.35 -3.60 15.30
CA LYS A 212 6.16 -2.16 15.46
C LYS A 212 7.49 -1.39 15.40
N TRP A 213 8.60 -1.95 15.88
CA TRP A 213 9.91 -1.31 15.76
C TRP A 213 10.36 -1.15 14.31
N PHE A 214 10.15 -2.18 13.47
CA PHE A 214 10.42 -2.07 12.04
C PHE A 214 9.40 -1.16 11.31
N ARG A 215 8.17 -1.04 11.82
CA ARG A 215 7.22 0.00 11.35
C ARG A 215 7.70 1.41 11.69
N ALA A 216 8.36 1.61 12.83
CA ALA A 216 9.00 2.89 13.15
C ALA A 216 10.08 3.23 12.11
N TYR A 217 10.95 2.28 11.75
CA TYR A 217 11.92 2.49 10.66
C TYR A 217 11.26 2.81 9.32
N PHE A 218 10.16 2.11 8.98
CA PHE A 218 9.43 2.41 7.76
C PHE A 218 8.89 3.85 7.75
N ASN A 219 8.29 4.32 8.84
CA ASN A 219 7.78 5.71 8.96
C ASN A 219 8.91 6.74 8.98
N TYR A 220 10.07 6.42 9.55
CA TYR A 220 11.28 7.25 9.44
C TYR A 220 11.71 7.43 7.97
N GLY A 221 11.59 6.38 7.16
CA GLY A 221 11.80 6.48 5.70
C GLY A 221 10.76 7.34 4.97
N LEU A 222 9.50 7.37 5.44
CA LEU A 222 8.47 8.28 4.90
C LEU A 222 8.82 9.74 5.18
N MET A 223 9.26 10.06 6.41
CA MET A 223 9.75 11.41 6.71
C MET A 223 10.91 11.82 5.79
N ASN A 224 11.88 10.91 5.58
CA ASN A 224 13.00 11.17 4.67
C ASN A 224 12.53 11.44 3.24
N TYR A 225 11.53 10.70 2.76
CA TYR A 225 10.92 10.92 1.45
C TYR A 225 10.22 12.29 1.35
N ILE A 226 9.49 12.74 2.38
CA ILE A 226 8.83 14.06 2.41
C ILE A 226 9.85 15.21 2.28
N TYR A 227 11.03 15.05 2.87
CA TYR A 227 12.16 15.97 2.72
C TYR A 227 12.98 15.78 1.43
N GLY A 228 12.54 14.91 0.50
CA GLY A 228 13.24 14.65 -0.76
C GLY A 228 14.57 13.92 -0.59
N GLY A 229 14.74 13.20 0.52
CA GLY A 229 15.93 12.40 0.79
C GLY A 229 16.03 11.17 -0.11
N GLN A 230 17.27 10.70 -0.32
CA GLN A 230 17.51 9.43 -1.02
C GLN A 230 16.95 8.26 -0.21
N ARG A 231 16.45 7.22 -0.89
CA ARG A 231 15.95 6.02 -0.21
C ARG A 231 17.02 5.40 0.68
N PHE A 232 16.64 4.96 1.87
CA PHE A 232 17.57 4.26 2.75
C PHE A 232 17.94 2.86 2.27
N LEU A 233 17.09 2.26 1.44
CA LEU A 233 17.26 0.93 0.85
C LEU A 233 16.91 0.95 -0.64
N PRO A 234 17.52 0.06 -1.46
CA PRO A 234 17.23 -0.02 -2.88
C PRO A 234 15.74 -0.21 -3.19
N CYS A 235 15.33 0.22 -4.39
CA CYS A 235 14.04 -0.13 -4.96
C CYS A 235 14.20 -1.40 -5.79
N GLU A 236 13.36 -2.40 -5.54
CA GLU A 236 13.38 -3.70 -6.25
C GLU A 236 12.09 -3.97 -7.02
N MET A 237 11.36 -2.90 -7.35
CA MET A 237 10.21 -2.98 -8.24
C MET A 237 10.65 -3.46 -9.63
N GLY A 238 9.84 -4.31 -10.25
CA GLY A 238 10.17 -4.95 -11.52
C GLY A 238 11.07 -6.19 -11.41
N THR A 239 11.60 -6.52 -10.21
CA THR A 239 12.39 -7.75 -9.99
C THR A 239 11.81 -8.61 -8.87
N GLU A 240 11.45 -8.03 -7.73
CA GLU A 240 10.81 -8.75 -6.61
C GLU A 240 9.29 -8.63 -6.63
N SER A 241 8.78 -7.56 -7.24
CA SER A 241 7.35 -7.26 -7.28
C SER A 241 6.94 -6.65 -8.61
N CYS A 242 5.68 -6.83 -8.99
CA CYS A 242 5.08 -6.18 -10.14
C CYS A 242 3.61 -5.81 -9.89
N PHE A 243 3.05 -5.06 -10.82
CA PHE A 243 1.65 -4.70 -10.86
C PHE A 243 0.98 -5.30 -12.09
N ILE A 244 -0.31 -5.54 -11.99
CA ILE A 244 -1.16 -5.87 -13.12
C ILE A 244 -2.33 -4.93 -13.10
N ASP A 245 -2.52 -4.21 -14.20
CA ASP A 245 -3.58 -3.22 -14.32
C ASP A 245 -4.89 -3.80 -14.87
N PRO A 246 -5.99 -3.03 -14.90
CA PRO A 246 -7.28 -3.53 -15.37
C PRO A 246 -7.25 -3.95 -16.84
N SER A 247 -6.35 -3.40 -17.66
CA SER A 247 -6.20 -3.77 -19.08
C SER A 247 -5.38 -5.05 -19.29
N GLY A 248 -4.82 -5.61 -18.21
CA GLY A 248 -3.97 -6.80 -18.24
C GLY A 248 -2.50 -6.50 -18.50
N ASP A 249 -2.08 -5.23 -18.45
CA ASP A 249 -0.67 -4.88 -18.58
C ASP A 249 0.08 -5.25 -17.30
N VAL A 250 1.21 -5.95 -17.47
CA VAL A 250 2.16 -6.21 -16.40
C VAL A 250 3.10 -5.02 -16.32
N LEU A 251 3.05 -4.30 -15.21
CA LEU A 251 3.86 -3.11 -14.97
C LEU A 251 4.95 -3.42 -13.93
N ALA A 252 6.14 -2.87 -14.13
CA ALA A 252 7.19 -2.97 -13.12
C ALA A 252 6.84 -2.19 -11.85
N CYS A 253 6.18 -1.03 -12.00
CA CYS A 253 5.91 -0.07 -10.95
C CYS A 253 4.66 0.75 -11.30
N ASN A 254 3.84 1.11 -10.31
CA ASN A 254 2.71 2.02 -10.48
C ASN A 254 3.01 3.48 -10.04
N GLY A 255 4.25 3.75 -9.62
CA GLY A 255 4.71 5.05 -9.09
C GLY A 255 5.37 5.96 -10.13
N MET A 256 5.50 5.52 -11.38
CA MET A 256 6.11 6.31 -12.45
C MET A 256 5.12 7.32 -13.04
N ASP A 257 5.60 8.41 -13.61
CA ASP A 257 4.75 9.44 -14.23
C ASP A 257 4.02 8.93 -15.46
N GLU A 258 4.64 8.01 -16.18
CA GLU A 258 4.06 7.33 -17.33
C GLU A 258 3.85 5.84 -17.06
N LYS A 259 2.84 5.29 -17.74
CA LYS A 259 2.56 3.86 -17.72
C LYS A 259 3.56 3.14 -18.62
N MET A 260 4.35 2.24 -18.03
CA MET A 260 5.36 1.46 -18.76
C MET A 260 5.09 -0.04 -18.61
N ALA A 261 4.49 -0.63 -19.64
CA ALA A 261 4.17 -2.05 -19.68
C ALA A 261 5.38 -2.91 -20.06
N MET A 262 5.55 -4.01 -19.33
CA MET A 262 6.47 -5.09 -19.66
C MET A 262 5.88 -6.02 -20.74
N GLY A 263 4.55 -6.05 -20.84
CA GLY A 263 3.76 -6.87 -21.75
C GLY A 263 2.33 -7.02 -21.23
N ASN A 264 1.48 -7.78 -21.92
CA ASN A 264 0.06 -7.91 -21.58
C ASN A 264 -0.37 -9.38 -21.43
N ILE A 265 -0.90 -9.75 -20.25
CA ILE A 265 -1.28 -11.13 -19.94
C ILE A 265 -2.53 -11.61 -20.69
N ARG A 266 -3.24 -10.74 -21.39
CA ARG A 266 -4.30 -11.18 -22.31
C ARG A 266 -3.70 -11.88 -23.53
N ALA A 267 -2.62 -11.31 -24.07
CA ALA A 267 -1.97 -11.80 -25.27
C ALA A 267 -0.87 -12.84 -25.00
N GLN A 268 -0.16 -12.73 -23.87
CA GLN A 268 1.06 -13.49 -23.62
C GLN A 268 0.97 -14.31 -22.32
N SER A 269 1.85 -15.32 -22.17
CA SER A 269 2.07 -15.96 -20.87
C SER A 269 2.84 -15.03 -19.94
N PHE A 270 2.63 -15.14 -18.62
CA PHE A 270 3.37 -14.32 -17.66
C PHE A 270 4.88 -14.53 -17.76
N GLU A 271 5.31 -15.77 -17.98
CA GLU A 271 6.73 -16.12 -18.17
C GLU A 271 7.38 -15.40 -19.36
N SER A 272 6.68 -15.40 -20.51
CA SER A 272 7.14 -14.73 -21.73
C SER A 272 7.29 -13.24 -21.50
N ILE A 273 6.31 -12.61 -20.85
CA ILE A 273 6.37 -11.19 -20.48
C ILE A 273 7.56 -10.93 -19.56
N TRP A 274 7.67 -11.68 -18.47
CA TRP A 274 8.66 -11.43 -17.41
C TRP A 274 10.10 -11.56 -17.89
N ASN A 275 10.38 -12.49 -18.82
CA ASN A 275 11.73 -12.72 -19.35
C ASN A 275 12.00 -11.99 -20.67
N SER A 276 11.07 -11.15 -21.15
CA SER A 276 11.22 -10.42 -22.42
C SER A 276 12.28 -9.31 -22.38
N GLU A 277 12.77 -8.94 -23.56
CA GLU A 277 13.63 -7.76 -23.74
C GLU A 277 12.93 -6.47 -23.29
N GLN A 278 11.63 -6.34 -23.58
CA GLN A 278 10.81 -5.22 -23.12
C GLN A 278 10.80 -5.12 -21.59
N ALA A 279 10.62 -6.24 -20.88
CA ALA A 279 10.68 -6.24 -19.43
C ALA A 279 12.06 -5.82 -18.90
N ASN A 280 13.15 -6.20 -19.58
CA ASN A 280 14.50 -5.76 -19.21
C ASN A 280 14.70 -4.26 -19.43
N LYS A 281 14.22 -3.70 -20.55
CA LYS A 281 14.22 -2.25 -20.79
C LYS A 281 13.46 -1.50 -19.69
N VAL A 282 12.26 -1.95 -19.34
CA VAL A 282 11.47 -1.33 -18.25
C VAL A 282 12.19 -1.43 -16.91
N ARG A 283 12.85 -2.55 -16.59
CA ARG A 283 13.64 -2.69 -15.34
C ARG A 283 14.81 -1.72 -15.28
N GLU A 284 15.48 -1.47 -16.41
CA GLU A 284 16.58 -0.50 -16.48
C GLU A 284 16.07 0.92 -16.19
N ILE A 285 14.91 1.29 -16.75
CA ILE A 285 14.27 2.58 -16.46
C ILE A 285 13.88 2.68 -14.98
N VAL A 286 13.30 1.63 -14.39
CA VAL A 286 12.95 1.62 -12.96
C VAL A 286 14.20 1.75 -12.08
N ARG A 287 15.32 1.12 -12.47
CA ARG A 287 16.58 1.19 -11.73
C ARG A 287 17.19 2.60 -11.73
N SER A 288 17.01 3.36 -12.81
CA SER A 288 17.47 4.74 -12.93
C SER A 288 16.44 5.79 -12.48
N CYS A 289 15.30 5.37 -11.95
CA CYS A 289 14.23 6.26 -11.51
C CYS A 289 14.67 7.19 -10.36
N GLN A 290 14.44 8.49 -10.54
CA GLN A 290 14.87 9.53 -9.59
C GLN A 290 13.82 9.91 -8.54
N LYS A 291 12.62 9.30 -8.54
CA LYS A 291 11.53 9.68 -7.64
C LYS A 291 11.79 9.39 -6.15
N GLN A 292 12.73 8.49 -5.83
CA GLN A 292 13.08 8.11 -4.45
C GLN A 292 11.89 7.72 -3.54
N CYS A 293 10.78 7.23 -4.12
CA CYS A 293 9.55 6.92 -3.37
C CYS A 293 9.83 5.99 -2.19
N TRP A 294 9.04 6.04 -1.11
CA TRP A 294 9.16 5.11 0.02
C TRP A 294 7.81 4.45 0.35
N MET A 295 7.18 3.83 -0.65
CA MET A 295 5.86 3.24 -0.50
C MET A 295 5.92 1.81 0.03
N VAL A 296 4.89 1.38 0.78
CA VAL A 296 4.82 0.07 1.45
C VAL A 296 5.14 -1.09 0.51
N GLY A 297 4.62 -1.06 -0.72
CA GLY A 297 4.85 -2.11 -1.73
C GLY A 297 6.31 -2.23 -2.19
N SER A 298 7.11 -1.18 -2.05
CA SER A 298 8.53 -1.19 -2.44
C SER A 298 9.48 -1.27 -1.24
N ALA A 299 9.13 -0.65 -0.12
CA ALA A 299 10.01 -0.54 1.04
C ALA A 299 9.87 -1.72 1.99
N ALA A 300 8.67 -2.28 2.19
CA ALA A 300 8.49 -3.42 3.08
C ALA A 300 9.23 -4.69 2.58
N PRO A 301 9.22 -5.03 1.27
CA PRO A 301 10.07 -6.10 0.76
C PRO A 301 11.57 -5.81 0.94
N ALA A 302 12.00 -4.57 0.66
CA ALA A 302 13.40 -4.16 0.81
C ALA A 302 13.90 -4.27 2.26
N ILE A 303 13.08 -3.88 3.26
CA ILE A 303 13.40 -4.01 4.69
C ILE A 303 13.61 -5.49 5.06
N LYS A 304 12.77 -6.39 4.55
CA LYS A 304 12.91 -7.84 4.81
C LYS A 304 14.17 -8.43 4.18
N LYS A 305 14.54 -7.97 2.99
CA LYS A 305 15.70 -8.47 2.23
C LYS A 305 17.03 -7.91 2.75
N HIS A 306 17.02 -6.67 3.22
CA HIS A 306 18.20 -5.96 3.71
C HIS A 306 18.05 -5.58 5.20
N PRO A 307 17.99 -6.56 6.12
CA PRO A 307 17.61 -6.31 7.51
C PRO A 307 18.68 -5.60 8.33
N LEU A 308 19.96 -5.65 7.94
CA LEU A 308 21.07 -5.11 8.73
C LEU A 308 20.90 -3.62 9.05
N LYS A 309 20.64 -2.78 8.03
CA LYS A 309 20.50 -1.33 8.21
C LYS A 309 19.25 -0.92 9.02
N PRO A 310 18.06 -1.48 8.76
CA PRO A 310 16.90 -1.28 9.64
C PRO A 310 17.15 -1.77 11.07
N LEU A 311 17.79 -2.93 11.25
CA LEU A 311 18.05 -3.51 12.56
C LEU A 311 19.01 -2.65 13.39
N THR A 312 20.12 -2.18 12.81
CA THR A 312 21.07 -1.30 13.51
C THR A 312 20.39 0.01 13.91
N TRP A 313 19.58 0.60 13.03
CA TRP A 313 18.80 1.79 13.36
C TRP A 313 17.80 1.55 14.49
N VAL A 314 17.08 0.41 14.47
CA VAL A 314 16.12 0.03 15.51
C VAL A 314 16.81 -0.15 16.85
N ILE A 315 17.91 -0.92 16.90
CA ILE A 315 18.65 -1.18 18.14
C ILE A 315 19.18 0.13 18.74
N SER A 316 19.80 0.98 17.92
CA SER A 316 20.32 2.29 18.35
C SER A 316 19.22 3.14 18.99
N ASN A 317 18.07 3.26 18.33
CA ASN A 317 16.96 4.08 18.84
C ASN A 317 16.26 3.47 20.05
N LYS A 318 16.17 2.14 20.14
CA LYS A 318 15.68 1.47 21.35
C LYS A 318 16.59 1.72 22.55
N LEU A 319 17.91 1.67 22.36
CA LEU A 319 18.88 1.97 23.43
C LEU A 319 18.74 3.42 23.91
N ARG A 320 18.59 4.38 22.98
CA ARG A 320 18.36 5.80 23.34
C ARG A 320 17.15 5.96 24.26
N LEU A 321 16.02 5.33 23.93
CA LEU A 321 14.82 5.36 24.78
C LEU A 321 15.04 4.73 26.16
N VAL A 322 15.79 3.63 26.24
CA VAL A 322 16.15 2.98 27.52
C VAL A 322 16.97 3.93 28.41
N PHE A 323 17.82 4.77 27.81
CA PHE A 323 18.59 5.81 28.52
C PHE A 323 17.84 7.15 28.68
N GLY A 324 16.52 7.18 28.49
CA GLY A 324 15.70 8.39 28.65
C GLY A 324 15.94 9.46 27.59
N LYS A 325 16.59 9.13 26.46
CA LYS A 325 16.83 10.04 25.35
C LYS A 325 15.77 9.87 24.26
N ASN A 326 15.46 10.95 23.56
CA ASN A 326 14.61 10.89 22.37
C ASN A 326 15.26 10.08 21.24
N PRO A 327 14.46 9.40 20.38
CA PRO A 327 14.97 8.77 19.17
C PRO A 327 15.74 9.77 18.30
N ASP A 328 16.79 9.30 17.64
CA ASP A 328 17.53 10.07 16.65
C ASP A 328 16.84 9.98 15.29
N LEU A 329 16.05 11.01 14.99
CA LEU A 329 15.24 11.14 13.77
C LEU A 329 15.79 12.24 12.85
N CYS A 330 17.08 12.55 12.95
CA CYS A 330 17.74 13.53 12.11
C CYS A 330 17.80 13.04 10.65
N ILE A 331 17.24 13.82 9.73
CA ILE A 331 17.24 13.53 8.29
C ILE A 331 18.16 14.52 7.58
N PRO A 332 19.04 14.09 6.65
CA PRO A 332 20.02 14.98 6.02
C PRO A 332 19.43 16.22 5.35
N ASN A 333 18.22 16.10 4.79
CA ASN A 333 17.57 17.17 4.03
C ASN A 333 16.62 18.04 4.87
N ARG A 334 16.53 17.80 6.18
CA ARG A 334 15.80 18.66 7.11
C ARG A 334 16.76 19.73 7.61
N LYS A 335 16.67 20.92 7.03
CA LYS A 335 17.43 22.10 7.45
C LYS A 335 16.71 22.82 8.58
#